data_AF-A0A661R317-F1
#
_entry.id   AF-A0A661R317-F1
#
_cell.length_a   1.000
_cell.length_b   1.000
_cell.length_c   1.000
_cell.angle_alpha   90.00
_cell.angle_beta   90.00
_cell.angle_gamma   90.00
#
_symmetry.space_group_name_H-M   'P 1'
#
loop_
_entity.id
_entity.type
_entity.pdbx_description
1 polymer ?
#
loop_
_entity_poly.entity_id
_entity_poly.type
_entity_poly.pdbx_seq_one_letter_code
_entity_poly.pdbx_strand_id
1 'polypeptide(L)'
;MGAKPVFKRYKNIVYLTGCIVSGLFLFSCQHTTLSRSTPTSIDRNEKKYLMATRDLVLKKDFEAAVAENQRILEYYSQTADMNDVVSSNYAQNAEIISELLARVMEAEYRERTLSRIIEFNEKQVKTLTLSSEFFENKTGVLEKKMEDMDRLSGKVKALEKEKEMLQQQIDQLKKIDLNPDPGSKQAAE
;
A
#
# COMPACT_ATOMS: atom_id res chain seq x y z
N MET A 1 55.41 14.58 -1.47
CA MET A 1 54.13 14.01 -1.02
C MET A 1 53.85 14.54 0.39
N GLY A 2 52.96 15.52 0.54
CA GLY A 2 52.62 16.11 1.85
C GLY A 2 51.14 15.94 2.13
N ALA A 3 50.81 15.01 3.03
CA ALA A 3 49.43 14.73 3.43
C ALA A 3 48.85 15.93 4.22
N LYS A 4 47.73 16.47 3.74
CA LYS A 4 46.94 17.49 4.46
C LYS A 4 46.24 16.84 5.66
N PRO A 5 46.19 17.49 6.84
CA PRO A 5 45.60 16.89 8.03
C PRO A 5 44.06 16.86 7.92
N VAL A 6 43.51 15.65 7.95
CA VAL A 6 42.07 15.32 7.92
C VAL A 6 41.32 15.75 9.19
N PHE A 7 42.03 16.24 10.21
CA PHE A 7 41.48 16.52 11.53
C PHE A 7 40.65 17.81 11.68
N LYS A 8 40.55 18.66 10.64
CA LYS A 8 39.68 19.86 10.71
C LYS A 8 38.21 19.59 10.41
N ARG A 9 37.85 18.41 9.86
CA ARG A 9 36.46 18.08 9.47
C ARG A 9 35.61 17.52 10.62
N TYR A 10 36.22 16.87 11.61
CA TYR A 10 35.48 16.24 12.72
C TYR A 10 35.02 17.21 13.81
N LYS A 11 35.71 18.35 13.97
CA LYS A 11 35.33 19.35 14.99
C LYS A 11 33.99 20.03 14.68
N ASN A 12 33.67 20.21 13.40
CA ASN A 12 32.38 20.78 12.97
C ASN A 12 31.24 19.78 13.05
N ILE A 13 31.49 18.48 12.83
CA ILE A 13 30.43 17.46 12.90
C ILE A 13 29.95 17.27 14.34
N VAL A 14 30.87 17.26 15.31
CA VAL A 14 30.52 17.17 16.74
C VAL A 14 29.77 18.42 17.21
N TYR A 15 30.12 19.60 16.70
CA TYR A 15 29.39 20.84 17.00
C TYR A 15 27.99 20.84 16.37
N LEU A 16 27.85 20.34 15.14
CA LEU A 16 26.57 20.26 14.44
C LEU A 16 25.62 19.26 15.11
N THR A 17 26.10 18.10 15.53
CA THR A 17 25.29 17.13 16.27
C THR A 17 24.96 17.64 17.68
N GLY A 18 25.88 18.33 18.35
CA GLY A 18 25.62 19.00 19.62
C GLY A 18 24.52 20.07 19.53
N CYS A 19 24.54 20.90 18.50
CA CYS A 19 23.51 21.93 18.24
C CYS A 19 22.15 21.34 17.86
N ILE A 20 22.11 20.20 17.15
CA ILE A 20 20.84 19.53 16.81
C ILE A 20 20.20 18.92 18.05
N VAL A 21 20.99 18.28 18.93
CA VAL A 21 20.48 17.67 20.16
C VAL A 21 20.01 18.74 21.15
N SER A 22 20.80 19.80 21.35
CA SER A 22 20.39 20.92 22.21
C SER A 22 19.25 21.75 21.61
N GLY A 23 19.19 21.89 20.28
CA GLY A 23 18.06 22.49 19.57
C GLY A 23 16.77 21.69 19.74
N LEU A 24 16.80 20.37 19.58
CA LEU A 24 15.62 19.50 19.78
C LEU A 24 15.18 19.46 21.25
N PHE A 25 16.11 19.53 22.20
CA PHE A 25 15.79 19.57 23.63
C PHE A 25 15.17 20.92 24.04
N LEU A 26 15.69 22.04 23.54
CA LEU A 26 15.12 23.36 23.78
C LEU A 26 13.79 23.58 23.04
N PHE A 27 13.62 23.02 21.83
CA PHE A 27 12.33 23.05 21.12
C PHE A 27 11.29 22.20 21.86
N SER A 28 11.67 21.05 22.39
CA SER A 28 10.78 20.20 23.21
C SER A 28 10.43 20.86 24.56
N CYS A 29 11.35 21.60 25.18
CA CYS A 29 11.08 22.38 26.39
C CYS A 29 10.26 23.67 26.12
N GLN A 30 10.41 24.31 24.96
CA GLN A 30 9.56 25.46 24.60
C GLN A 30 8.14 25.02 24.18
N HIS A 31 7.97 23.85 23.58
CA HIS A 31 6.63 23.31 23.31
C HIS A 31 5.90 22.82 24.57
N THR A 32 6.61 22.51 25.65
CA THR A 32 5.99 22.18 26.95
C THR A 32 5.76 23.40 27.84
N THR A 33 6.45 24.53 27.61
CA THR A 33 6.23 25.78 28.37
C THR A 33 5.31 26.78 27.66
N LEU A 34 5.07 26.63 26.35
CA LEU A 34 4.11 27.46 25.59
C LEU A 34 2.74 26.81 25.39
N SER A 35 2.49 25.63 25.95
CA SER A 35 1.12 25.15 26.17
C SER A 35 0.62 25.69 27.49
N ARG A 36 0.14 26.94 27.42
CA ARG A 36 -0.93 27.49 28.25
C ARG A 36 -0.67 27.34 29.75
N SER A 37 -0.13 28.41 30.34
CA SER A 37 -0.25 28.73 31.76
C SER A 37 -1.51 28.07 32.36
N THR A 38 -1.31 27.00 33.12
CA THR A 38 -2.37 26.33 33.87
C THR A 38 -3.01 27.41 34.74
N PRO A 39 -4.30 27.73 34.54
CA PRO A 39 -4.93 28.77 35.32
C PRO A 39 -4.90 28.36 36.78
N THR A 40 -4.17 29.13 37.60
CA THR A 40 -3.89 28.87 39.02
C THR A 40 -5.09 29.19 39.91
N SER A 41 -6.31 29.24 39.36
CA SER A 41 -7.53 29.43 40.11
C SER A 41 -8.63 28.55 39.51
N ILE A 42 -8.77 27.37 40.09
CA ILE A 42 -9.79 26.36 39.77
C ILE A 42 -11.10 26.86 40.40
N ASP A 43 -11.96 27.45 39.56
CA ASP A 43 -13.32 27.85 39.91
C ASP A 43 -14.14 26.58 40.14
N ARG A 44 -14.73 26.37 41.33
CA ARG A 44 -15.39 25.13 41.78
C ARG A 44 -16.63 24.69 40.97
N ASN A 45 -16.83 25.23 39.78
CA ASN A 45 -18.01 25.08 38.94
C ASN A 45 -17.85 23.89 37.98
N GLU A 46 -18.39 22.72 38.35
CA GLU A 46 -18.44 21.47 37.57
C GLU A 46 -18.75 21.70 36.08
N LYS A 47 -19.70 22.59 35.81
CA LYS A 47 -20.16 22.91 34.46
C LYS A 47 -19.02 23.35 33.54
N LYS A 48 -18.02 24.08 34.05
CA LYS A 48 -16.87 24.54 33.26
C LYS A 48 -15.96 23.38 32.89
N TYR A 49 -15.78 22.39 33.76
CA TYR A 49 -14.92 21.23 33.53
C TYR A 49 -15.53 20.26 32.52
N LEU A 50 -16.80 19.91 32.70
CA LEU A 50 -17.50 19.06 31.74
C LEU A 50 -17.55 19.70 30.34
N MET A 51 -17.68 21.04 30.27
CA MET A 51 -17.58 21.77 29.01
C MET A 51 -16.18 21.72 28.40
N ALA A 52 -15.11 21.86 29.20
CA ALA A 52 -13.75 21.78 28.71
C ALA A 52 -13.40 20.39 28.14
N THR A 53 -13.71 19.31 28.88
CA THR A 53 -13.49 17.94 28.39
C THR A 53 -14.35 17.65 27.15
N ARG A 54 -15.60 18.12 27.13
CA ARG A 54 -16.47 18.01 25.95
C ARG A 54 -15.89 18.73 24.74
N ASP A 55 -15.39 19.95 24.90
CA ASP A 55 -14.80 20.72 23.80
C ASP A 55 -13.56 20.03 23.22
N LEU A 56 -12.76 19.39 24.07
CA LEU A 56 -11.59 18.60 23.65
C LEU A 56 -12.01 17.35 22.87
N VAL A 57 -13.02 16.63 23.36
CA VAL A 57 -13.62 15.47 22.66
C VAL A 57 -14.19 15.88 21.30
N LEU A 58 -14.92 17.00 21.22
CA LEU A 58 -15.47 17.52 19.96
C LEU A 58 -14.38 17.91 18.96
N LYS A 59 -13.21 18.34 19.45
CA LYS A 59 -12.03 18.64 18.63
C LYS A 59 -11.21 17.41 18.27
N LYS A 60 -11.63 16.21 18.72
CA LYS A 60 -10.87 14.94 18.59
C LYS A 60 -9.50 14.98 19.26
N ASP A 61 -9.31 15.85 20.24
CA ASP A 61 -8.10 15.92 21.05
C ASP A 61 -8.29 15.07 22.31
N PHE A 62 -8.29 13.75 22.11
CA PHE A 62 -8.60 12.80 23.18
C PHE A 62 -7.50 12.72 24.24
N GLU A 63 -6.23 12.93 23.86
CA GLU A 63 -5.12 12.98 24.82
C GLU A 63 -5.26 14.16 25.78
N ALA A 64 -5.57 15.35 25.26
CA ALA A 64 -5.85 16.51 26.11
C ALA A 64 -7.13 16.31 26.94
N ALA A 65 -8.16 15.66 26.39
CA ALA A 65 -9.38 15.33 27.13
C ALA A 65 -9.10 14.38 28.31
N VAL A 66 -8.24 13.37 28.12
CA VAL A 66 -7.79 12.47 29.19
C VAL A 66 -7.00 13.23 30.24
N ALA A 67 -6.05 14.08 29.83
CA ALA A 67 -5.25 14.87 30.76
C ALA A 67 -6.12 15.81 31.62
N GLU A 68 -7.11 16.48 31.01
CA GLU A 68 -8.03 17.34 31.74
C GLU A 68 -8.95 16.53 32.68
N ASN A 69 -9.43 15.37 32.24
CA ASN A 69 -10.26 14.51 33.07
C ASN A 69 -9.49 13.91 34.26
N GLN A 70 -8.23 13.51 34.05
CA GLN A 70 -7.35 13.00 35.09
C GLN A 70 -7.03 14.06 36.14
N ARG A 71 -6.76 15.30 35.71
CA ARG A 71 -6.55 16.45 36.59
C ARG A 71 -7.74 16.69 37.53
N ILE A 72 -8.97 16.45 37.04
CA ILE A 72 -10.21 16.60 37.81
C ILE A 72 -10.39 15.45 38.80
N LEU A 73 -10.11 14.21 38.39
CA LEU A 73 -10.14 13.06 39.27
C LEU A 73 -9.17 13.22 40.44
N GLU A 74 -7.95 13.68 40.18
CA GLU A 74 -6.94 13.96 41.20
C GLU A 74 -7.36 15.07 42.15
N TYR A 75 -8.01 16.12 41.64
CA TYR A 75 -8.49 17.23 42.46
C TYR A 75 -9.57 16.77 43.45
N TYR A 76 -10.64 16.13 42.96
CA TYR A 76 -11.76 15.72 43.81
C TYR A 76 -11.44 14.52 44.70
N SER A 77 -10.50 13.64 44.31
CA SER A 77 -10.01 12.57 45.19
C SER A 77 -9.15 13.10 46.36
N GLN A 78 -8.43 14.21 46.16
CA GLN A 78 -7.60 14.82 47.21
C GLN A 78 -8.37 15.79 48.14
N THR A 79 -9.47 16.38 47.66
CA THR A 79 -10.25 17.38 48.40
C THR A 79 -11.56 16.87 48.99
N ALA A 80 -11.92 15.60 48.74
CA ALA A 80 -13.12 15.01 49.29
C ALA A 80 -13.00 14.82 50.82
N ASP A 81 -13.69 15.67 51.57
CA ASP A 81 -14.26 15.25 52.85
C ASP A 81 -15.30 14.17 52.48
N MET A 82 -15.09 12.92 52.89
CA MET A 82 -15.85 11.74 52.40
C MET A 82 -17.38 11.80 52.65
N ASN A 83 -17.86 12.83 53.34
CA ASN A 83 -19.29 13.09 53.58
C ASN A 83 -19.94 14.05 52.57
N ASP A 84 -19.19 14.63 51.63
CA ASP A 84 -19.74 15.47 50.56
C ASP A 84 -20.14 14.65 49.33
N VAL A 85 -21.44 14.35 49.23
CA VAL A 85 -22.07 13.63 48.11
C VAL A 85 -21.76 14.26 46.75
N VAL A 86 -21.57 15.59 46.71
CA VAL A 86 -21.30 16.31 45.46
C VAL A 86 -19.91 15.99 44.93
N SER A 87 -18.90 16.03 45.80
CA SER A 87 -17.51 15.69 45.44
C SER A 87 -17.36 14.22 45.04
N SER A 88 -18.09 13.31 45.70
CA SER A 88 -18.13 11.90 45.34
C SER A 88 -18.71 11.65 43.94
N ASN A 89 -19.81 12.33 43.60
CA ASN A 89 -20.40 12.24 42.26
C ASN A 89 -19.46 12.76 41.17
N TYR A 90 -18.65 13.79 41.45
CA TYR A 90 -17.67 14.29 40.48
C TYR A 90 -16.52 13.33 40.22
N ALA A 91 -16.00 12.68 41.27
CA ALA A 91 -15.01 11.64 41.11
C ALA A 91 -15.57 10.48 40.26
N GLN A 92 -16.79 10.02 40.56
CA GLN A 92 -17.45 8.96 39.80
C GLN A 92 -17.69 9.34 38.33
N ASN A 93 -18.14 10.56 38.05
CA ASN A 93 -18.32 11.05 36.68
C ASN A 93 -16.98 11.11 35.92
N ALA A 94 -15.92 11.57 36.58
CA ALA A 94 -14.59 11.58 35.99
C ALA A 94 -14.10 10.14 35.69
N GLU A 95 -14.32 9.17 36.57
CA GLU A 95 -14.00 7.76 36.30
C GLU A 95 -14.74 7.23 35.06
N ILE A 96 -16.06 7.48 34.97
CA ILE A 96 -16.86 7.08 33.80
C ILE A 96 -16.32 7.73 32.52
N ILE A 97 -15.99 9.02 32.56
CA ILE A 97 -15.42 9.74 31.41
C ILE A 97 -14.05 9.16 31.02
N SER A 98 -13.21 8.78 31.98
CA SER A 98 -11.92 8.12 31.70
C SER A 98 -12.11 6.81 30.95
N GLU A 99 -13.03 5.95 31.40
CA GLU A 99 -13.32 4.68 30.72
C GLU A 99 -13.85 4.90 29.29
N LEU A 100 -14.73 5.89 29.11
CA LEU A 100 -15.27 6.22 27.79
C LEU A 100 -14.18 6.77 26.86
N LEU A 101 -13.32 7.66 27.34
CA LEU A 101 -12.20 8.20 26.57
C LEU A 101 -11.23 7.09 26.14
N ALA A 102 -10.91 6.14 27.02
CA ALA A 102 -10.05 5.01 26.68
C ALA A 102 -10.63 4.17 25.53
N ARG A 103 -11.94 3.87 25.59
CA ARG A 103 -12.65 3.13 24.51
C ARG A 103 -12.66 3.91 23.20
N VAL A 104 -12.89 5.22 23.24
CA VAL A 104 -12.90 6.08 22.05
C VAL A 104 -11.51 6.14 21.41
N MET A 105 -10.46 6.30 22.20
CA MET A 105 -9.08 6.30 21.69
C MET A 105 -8.71 4.96 21.06
N GLU A 106 -9.11 3.84 21.67
CA GLU A 106 -8.88 2.52 21.08
C GLU A 106 -9.63 2.36 19.75
N ALA A 107 -10.90 2.79 19.69
CA ALA A 107 -11.68 2.76 18.47
C ALA A 107 -11.05 3.62 17.36
N GLU A 108 -10.60 4.84 17.68
CA GLU A 108 -9.93 5.72 16.72
C GLU A 108 -8.60 5.11 16.22
N TYR A 109 -7.82 4.50 17.11
CA TYR A 109 -6.59 3.82 16.72
C TYR A 109 -6.86 2.65 15.75
N ARG A 110 -7.89 1.84 16.05
CA ARG A 110 -8.32 0.74 15.18
C ARG A 110 -8.80 1.27 13.82
N GLU A 111 -9.62 2.32 13.81
CA GLU A 111 -10.11 2.97 12.58
C GLU A 111 -8.95 3.44 11.72
N ARG A 112 -8.01 4.22 12.29
CA ARG A 112 -6.81 4.71 11.57
C ARG A 112 -5.97 3.57 11.00
N THR A 113 -5.83 2.48 11.75
CA THR A 113 -5.08 1.30 11.30
C THR A 113 -5.77 0.61 10.13
N LEU A 114 -7.09 0.41 10.23
CA LEU A 114 -7.89 -0.18 9.16
C LEU A 114 -7.88 0.69 7.90
N SER A 115 -8.01 2.01 8.02
CA SER A 115 -7.93 2.92 6.87
C SER A 115 -6.61 2.80 6.11
N ARG A 116 -5.47 2.68 6.81
CA ARG A 116 -4.16 2.48 6.17
C ARG A 116 -4.08 1.14 5.44
N ILE A 117 -4.63 0.07 6.03
CA ILE A 117 -4.66 -1.25 5.40
C ILE A 117 -5.53 -1.23 4.14
N ILE A 118 -6.70 -0.59 4.20
CA ILE A 118 -7.59 -0.42 3.04
C ILE A 118 -6.87 0.33 1.92
N GLU A 119 -6.25 1.47 2.21
CA GLU A 119 -5.52 2.27 1.21
C GLU A 119 -4.37 1.48 0.56
N PHE A 120 -3.64 0.70 1.36
CA PHE A 120 -2.59 -0.19 0.85
C PHE A 120 -3.15 -1.30 -0.05
N ASN A 121 -4.26 -1.92 0.35
CA ASN A 121 -4.91 -2.96 -0.44
C ASN A 121 -5.50 -2.42 -1.74
N GLU A 122 -6.10 -1.22 -1.73
CA GLU A 122 -6.59 -0.55 -2.93
C GLU A 122 -5.47 -0.32 -3.96
N LYS A 123 -4.29 0.10 -3.49
CA LYS A 123 -3.10 0.25 -4.36
C LYS A 123 -2.65 -1.08 -4.96
N GLN A 124 -2.67 -2.16 -4.19
CA GLN A 124 -2.33 -3.50 -4.68
C GLN A 124 -3.35 -4.00 -5.70
N VAL A 125 -4.65 -3.86 -5.42
CA VAL A 125 -5.73 -4.25 -6.35
C VAL A 125 -5.58 -3.50 -7.66
N LYS A 126 -5.37 -2.18 -7.64
CA LYS A 126 -5.15 -1.40 -8.86
C LYS A 126 -3.97 -1.89 -9.68
N THR A 127 -2.87 -2.25 -9.02
CA THR A 127 -1.67 -2.78 -9.70
C THR A 127 -1.94 -4.14 -10.33
N LEU A 128 -2.62 -5.03 -9.60
CA LEU A 128 -3.01 -6.36 -10.09
C LEU A 128 -4.00 -6.25 -11.26
N THR A 129 -4.97 -5.34 -11.21
CA THR A 129 -5.91 -5.09 -12.31
C THR A 129 -5.19 -4.68 -13.58
N LEU A 130 -4.26 -3.72 -13.51
CA LEU A 130 -3.46 -3.31 -14.68
C LEU A 130 -2.61 -4.47 -15.24
N SER A 131 -2.04 -5.29 -14.35
CA SER A 131 -1.30 -6.49 -14.78
C SER A 131 -2.21 -7.51 -15.44
N SER A 132 -3.43 -7.70 -14.92
CA SER A 132 -4.42 -8.62 -15.48
C SER A 132 -4.83 -8.18 -16.89
N GLU A 133 -5.15 -6.90 -17.08
CA GLU A 133 -5.48 -6.33 -18.40
C GLU A 133 -4.32 -6.49 -19.39
N PHE A 134 -3.07 -6.30 -18.93
CA PHE A 134 -1.89 -6.54 -19.77
C PHE A 134 -1.79 -8.01 -20.22
N PHE A 135 -1.98 -8.95 -19.29
CA PHE A 135 -1.93 -10.37 -19.61
C PHE A 135 -3.08 -10.81 -20.52
N GLU A 136 -4.29 -10.30 -20.30
CA GLU A 136 -5.46 -10.57 -21.17
C GLU A 136 -5.18 -10.14 -22.61
N ASN A 137 -4.67 -8.92 -22.82
CA ASN A 137 -4.26 -8.43 -24.13
C ASN A 137 -3.18 -9.32 -24.77
N LYS A 138 -2.19 -9.75 -23.97
CA LYS A 138 -1.11 -10.63 -24.46
C LYS A 138 -1.63 -12.00 -24.86
N THR A 139 -2.59 -12.55 -24.11
CA THR A 139 -3.23 -13.83 -24.42
C THR A 139 -4.02 -13.74 -25.71
N GLY A 140 -4.83 -12.68 -25.92
CA GLY A 140 -5.55 -12.49 -27.18
C GLY A 140 -4.65 -12.38 -28.40
N VAL A 141 -3.48 -11.74 -28.27
CA VAL A 141 -2.45 -11.72 -29.34
C VAL A 141 -1.87 -13.11 -29.61
N LEU A 142 -1.66 -13.91 -28.57
CA LEU A 142 -1.15 -15.28 -28.71
C LEU A 142 -2.18 -16.21 -29.35
N GLU A 143 -3.46 -16.12 -28.97
CA GLU A 143 -4.54 -16.90 -29.58
C GLU A 143 -4.62 -16.64 -31.08
N LYS A 144 -4.60 -15.38 -31.50
CA LYS A 144 -4.59 -15.03 -32.93
C LYS A 144 -3.38 -15.63 -33.68
N LYS A 145 -2.20 -15.63 -33.06
CA LYS A 145 -1.00 -16.26 -33.64
C LYS A 145 -1.16 -17.77 -33.77
N MET A 146 -1.85 -18.43 -32.84
CA MET A 146 -2.13 -19.86 -32.92
C MET A 146 -3.10 -20.16 -34.07
N GLU A 147 -4.16 -19.36 -34.25
CA GLU A 147 -5.07 -19.49 -35.38
C GLU A 147 -4.36 -19.33 -36.73
N ASP A 148 -3.48 -18.32 -36.85
CA ASP A 148 -2.67 -18.11 -38.05
C ASP A 148 -1.72 -19.30 -38.31
N MET A 149 -1.14 -19.87 -37.25
CA MET A 149 -0.26 -21.04 -37.33
C MET A 149 -1.01 -22.30 -37.77
N ASP A 150 -2.22 -22.53 -37.26
CA ASP A 150 -3.08 -23.64 -37.66
C ASP A 150 -3.49 -23.52 -39.14
N ARG A 151 -3.82 -22.31 -39.58
CA ARG A 151 -4.10 -22.04 -41.00
C ARG A 151 -2.88 -22.31 -41.88
N LEU A 152 -1.68 -21.93 -41.45
CA LEU A 152 -0.45 -22.18 -42.18
C LEU A 152 -0.14 -23.68 -42.24
N SER A 153 -0.32 -24.41 -41.14
CA SER A 153 -0.19 -25.87 -41.07
C SER A 153 -1.12 -26.57 -42.06
N GLY A 154 -2.38 -26.11 -42.18
CA GLY A 154 -3.32 -26.61 -43.18
C GLY A 154 -2.83 -26.42 -44.61
N LYS A 155 -2.23 -25.27 -44.93
CA LYS A 155 -1.63 -25.00 -46.25
C LYS A 155 -0.44 -25.90 -46.54
N VAL A 156 0.44 -26.13 -45.55
CA VAL A 156 1.60 -27.02 -45.71
C VAL A 156 1.14 -28.44 -46.05
N LYS A 157 0.13 -28.97 -45.34
CA LYS A 157 -0.44 -30.29 -45.64
C LYS A 157 -1.04 -30.39 -47.05
N ALA A 158 -1.67 -29.31 -47.52
CA ALA A 158 -2.21 -29.27 -48.89
C ALA A 158 -1.08 -29.30 -49.93
N LEU A 159 -0.03 -28.52 -49.72
CA LEU A 159 1.16 -28.49 -50.59
C LEU A 159 1.92 -29.82 -50.58
N GLU A 160 2.01 -30.50 -49.45
CA GLU A 160 2.59 -31.86 -49.35
C GLU A 160 1.83 -32.85 -50.22
N LYS A 161 0.49 -32.85 -50.16
CA LYS A 161 -0.35 -33.70 -51.03
C LYS A 161 -0.19 -33.36 -52.50
N GLU A 162 -0.14 -32.08 -52.85
CA GLU A 162 0.08 -31.64 -54.23
C GLU A 162 1.44 -32.10 -54.75
N LYS A 163 2.49 -31.99 -53.93
CA LYS A 163 3.83 -32.51 -54.25
C LYS A 163 3.81 -34.02 -54.48
N GLU A 164 3.12 -34.79 -53.65
CA GLU A 164 2.99 -36.25 -53.83
C GLU A 164 2.30 -36.59 -55.15
N MET A 165 1.21 -35.89 -55.50
CA MET A 165 0.52 -36.09 -56.78
C MET A 165 1.40 -35.73 -57.98
N LEU A 166 2.08 -34.58 -57.94
CA LEU A 166 3.01 -34.17 -58.99
C LEU A 166 4.16 -35.17 -59.15
N GLN A 167 4.69 -35.70 -58.03
CA GLN A 167 5.73 -36.72 -58.08
C GLN A 167 5.23 -38.01 -58.75
N GLN A 168 4.01 -38.46 -58.43
CA GLN A 168 3.39 -39.61 -59.10
C GLN A 168 3.21 -39.38 -60.60
N GLN A 169 2.78 -38.18 -61.01
CA GLN A 169 2.65 -37.81 -62.43
C GLN A 169 4.02 -37.83 -63.14
N ILE A 170 5.06 -37.28 -62.52
CA ILE A 170 6.43 -37.32 -63.05
C ILE A 170 6.89 -38.77 -63.23
N ASP A 171 6.64 -39.64 -62.25
CA ASP A 171 7.05 -41.04 -62.32
C ASP A 171 6.27 -41.83 -63.39
N GLN A 172 5.00 -41.47 -63.65
CA GLN A 172 4.23 -42.00 -64.77
C GLN A 172 4.76 -41.52 -66.12
N LEU A 173 5.06 -40.22 -66.26
CA LEU A 173 5.60 -39.65 -67.50
C LEU A 173 6.97 -40.25 -67.84
N LYS A 174 7.84 -40.49 -66.85
CA LYS A 174 9.12 -41.19 -67.05
C LYS A 174 8.96 -42.62 -67.57
N LYS A 175 7.84 -43.29 -67.29
CA LYS A 175 7.55 -44.63 -67.84
C LYS A 175 7.07 -44.59 -69.28
N ILE A 176 6.49 -43.46 -69.71
CA ILE A 176 6.00 -43.26 -71.07
C ILE A 176 7.15 -42.91 -72.02
N ASP A 177 8.21 -42.26 -71.54
CA ASP A 177 9.39 -41.92 -72.34
C ASP A 177 10.46 -43.03 -72.38
N LEU A 178 10.07 -44.22 -72.89
CA LEU A 178 11.01 -45.26 -73.32
C LEU A 178 10.52 -45.89 -74.65
N ASN A 179 11.02 -45.31 -75.76
CA ASN A 179 11.06 -45.75 -77.16
C ASN A 179 9.79 -45.74 -78.04
N PRO A 180 9.75 -44.90 -79.11
CA PRO A 180 8.97 -45.22 -80.30
C PRO A 180 9.73 -46.27 -81.13
N ASP A 181 9.11 -47.42 -81.35
CA ASP A 181 9.52 -48.40 -82.35
C ASP A 181 9.30 -47.82 -83.77
N PRO A 182 10.32 -47.80 -84.66
CA PRO A 182 10.09 -47.62 -86.07
C PRO A 182 10.59 -48.85 -86.83
N GLY A 183 9.68 -49.78 -87.14
CA GLY A 183 9.85 -50.56 -88.37
C GLY A 183 9.48 -52.03 -88.33
N SER A 184 8.22 -52.32 -88.03
CA SER A 184 7.55 -53.43 -88.71
C SER A 184 7.36 -53.08 -90.20
N LYS A 185 8.36 -53.43 -91.03
CA LYS A 185 8.15 -53.58 -92.48
C LYS A 185 8.80 -54.85 -93.03
N GLN A 186 7.90 -55.77 -93.36
CA GLN A 186 7.87 -56.63 -94.54
C GLN A 186 8.87 -57.79 -94.63
N ALA A 187 8.31 -58.98 -94.40
CA ALA A 187 8.65 -60.19 -95.14
C ALA A 187 8.37 -59.99 -96.64
N ALA A 188 9.40 -60.16 -97.47
CA ALA A 188 9.34 -60.59 -98.87
C ALA A 188 10.78 -60.77 -99.39
N GLU A 189 11.31 -61.98 -99.29
CA GLU A 189 11.93 -62.79 -100.38
C GLU A 189 12.49 -64.10 -99.79
#